data_AF-A0A5C9DCV6-F1
#
_entry.id   AF-A0A5C9DCV6-F1
#
_cell.length_a   1.000
_cell.length_b   1.000
_cell.length_c   1.000
_cell.angle_alpha   90.00
_cell.angle_beta   90.00
_cell.angle_gamma   90.00
#
_symmetry.space_group_name_H-M   'P 1'
#
loop_
_entity.id
_entity.type
_entity.pdbx_description
1 polymer ?
#
loop_
_entity_poly.entity_id
_entity_poly.type
_entity_poly.pdbx_seq_one_letter_code
_entity_poly.pdbx_strand_id
1 'polypeptide(L)'
;MYAMSVSPLPRDILHKISPFVAERLLSIADSRKSKGMEPRMKEDDRREDSLAVQQVSPQRDFTDKIKLGGEIFDLEKTGGKKKKVVLAWDSFKRARANLERDAGLGYKGMLAEIRHGTLSLMAGEKLDTIIRVKDWLDIERDVEKPWPKSRNFELRPTEDAKESFDLARALGALVESLPHVLQVAAPKGKDKRLGFVTLYTDGAGVFWFKVSKGFHTALNESMASLEALADLASDSKISQEAKENIGILYRKLSSFFE
;
A
#
# COMPACT_ATOMS: atom_id res chain seq x y z
N MET A 1 -36.93 -9.93 -33.07
CA MET A 1 -37.31 -11.37 -33.00
C MET A 1 -37.03 -11.88 -31.60
N TYR A 2 -38.10 -12.37 -30.96
CA TYR A 2 -38.24 -13.22 -29.78
C TYR A 2 -37.26 -13.09 -28.59
N ALA A 3 -37.72 -12.40 -27.54
CA ALA A 3 -37.37 -12.75 -26.17
C ALA A 3 -38.09 -14.06 -25.82
N MET A 4 -37.36 -15.19 -25.85
CA MET A 4 -37.91 -16.46 -25.38
C MET A 4 -38.05 -16.40 -23.86
N SER A 5 -39.29 -16.31 -23.38
CA SER A 5 -39.63 -16.49 -21.98
C SER A 5 -39.34 -17.93 -21.58
N VAL A 6 -38.18 -18.17 -20.97
CA VAL A 6 -37.92 -19.41 -20.26
C VAL A 6 -38.78 -19.42 -19.00
N SER A 7 -39.67 -20.41 -18.90
CA SER A 7 -40.51 -20.61 -17.72
C SER A 7 -39.64 -20.83 -16.48
N PRO A 8 -40.00 -20.27 -15.32
CA PRO A 8 -39.22 -20.47 -14.11
C PRO A 8 -39.18 -21.95 -13.73
N LEU A 9 -37.99 -22.43 -13.37
CA LEU A 9 -37.79 -23.83 -12.97
C LEU A 9 -38.70 -24.18 -11.77
N PRO A 10 -39.41 -25.32 -11.81
CA PRO A 10 -40.17 -25.84 -10.67
C PRO A 10 -39.29 -26.04 -9.43
N ARG A 11 -39.82 -25.70 -8.25
CA ARG A 11 -39.10 -25.76 -6.96
C ARG A 11 -38.53 -27.15 -6.67
N ASP A 12 -39.25 -28.18 -7.09
CA ASP A 12 -38.93 -29.59 -6.88
C ASP A 12 -37.68 -30.03 -7.66
N ILE A 13 -37.35 -29.34 -8.76
CA ILE A 13 -36.13 -29.59 -9.56
C ILE A 13 -34.92 -28.90 -8.94
N LEU A 14 -35.09 -27.73 -8.30
CA LEU A 14 -33.98 -26.98 -7.70
C LEU A 14 -33.26 -27.77 -6.59
N HIS A 15 -34.02 -28.49 -5.76
CA HIS A 15 -33.44 -29.34 -4.72
C HIS A 15 -32.63 -30.52 -5.26
N LYS A 16 -32.93 -30.99 -6.48
CA LYS A 16 -32.21 -32.08 -7.14
C LYS A 16 -30.91 -31.63 -7.80
N ILE A 17 -30.82 -30.36 -8.22
CA ILE A 17 -29.62 -29.79 -8.84
C ILE A 17 -28.59 -29.43 -7.76
N SER A 18 -29.02 -28.71 -6.72
CA SER A 18 -28.17 -28.40 -5.57
C SER A 18 -29.01 -27.94 -4.38
N PRO A 19 -28.95 -28.62 -3.23
CA PRO A 19 -29.69 -28.22 -2.03
C PRO A 19 -29.35 -26.80 -1.56
N PHE A 20 -28.06 -26.43 -1.65
CA PHE A 20 -27.55 -25.14 -1.19
C PHE A 20 -28.04 -23.97 -2.05
N VAL A 21 -28.16 -24.17 -3.38
CA VAL A 21 -28.68 -23.15 -4.29
C VAL A 21 -30.19 -22.99 -4.12
N ALA A 22 -30.91 -24.10 -3.89
CA ALA A 22 -32.35 -24.08 -3.62
C ALA A 22 -32.68 -23.26 -2.36
N GLU A 23 -31.97 -23.49 -1.25
CA GLU A 23 -32.18 -22.74 0.00
C GLU A 23 -31.93 -21.23 -0.15
N ARG A 24 -30.87 -20.85 -0.87
CA ARG A 24 -30.56 -19.44 -1.13
C ARG A 24 -31.58 -18.75 -2.05
N LEU A 25 -32.06 -19.44 -3.08
CA LEU A 25 -33.04 -18.86 -4.00
C LEU A 25 -34.45 -18.78 -3.40
N LEU A 26 -34.85 -19.78 -2.61
CA LEU A 26 -36.13 -19.79 -1.91
C LEU A 26 -36.18 -18.72 -0.81
N SER A 27 -35.11 -18.56 -0.03
CA SER A 27 -35.03 -17.48 0.99
C SER A 27 -35.12 -16.08 0.37
N ILE A 28 -34.54 -15.86 -0.81
CA ILE A 28 -34.69 -14.59 -1.54
C ILE A 28 -36.14 -14.40 -2.03
N ALA A 29 -36.79 -15.46 -2.53
CA ALA A 29 -38.18 -15.39 -2.99
C ALA A 29 -39.17 -15.10 -1.84
N ASP A 30 -38.98 -15.73 -0.69
CA ASP A 30 -39.85 -15.53 0.48
C ASP A 30 -39.66 -14.15 1.13
N SER A 31 -38.43 -13.62 1.11
CA SER A 31 -38.14 -12.25 1.56
C SER A 31 -38.80 -11.15 0.71
N ARG A 32 -39.14 -11.46 -0.56
CA ARG A 32 -39.88 -10.55 -1.44
C ARG A 32 -41.39 -10.63 -1.22
N LYS A 33 -41.90 -11.77 -0.74
CA LYS A 33 -43.33 -11.96 -0.42
C LYS A 33 -43.73 -11.25 0.88
N SER A 34 -42.83 -11.14 1.85
CA SER A 34 -43.10 -10.45 3.14
C SER A 34 -43.12 -8.93 3.05
N LYS A 35 -42.64 -8.32 1.95
CA LYS A 35 -42.59 -6.87 1.75
C LYS A 35 -43.83 -6.27 1.07
N GLY A 36 -44.85 -7.07 0.78
CA GLY A 36 -45.99 -6.68 -0.05
C GLY A 36 -47.37 -6.66 0.61
N MET A 37 -47.48 -6.82 1.94
CA MET A 37 -48.80 -6.89 2.59
C MET A 37 -48.79 -6.26 3.99
N GLU A 38 -49.03 -4.95 4.06
CA GLU A 38 -49.55 -4.31 5.27
C GLU A 38 -50.82 -3.52 4.92
N PRO A 39 -51.98 -3.81 5.56
CA PRO A 39 -53.18 -3.01 5.43
C PRO A 39 -53.11 -1.80 6.38
N ARG A 40 -53.40 -0.61 5.86
CA ARG A 40 -53.66 0.61 6.63
C ARG A 40 -55.01 0.50 7.36
N MET A 41 -55.00 0.57 8.69
CA MET A 41 -56.15 0.99 9.49
C MET A 41 -55.77 2.17 10.38
N LYS A 42 -56.72 3.12 10.49
CA LYS A 42 -56.65 4.42 11.17
C LYS A 42 -57.13 4.33 12.63
N GLU A 43 -56.59 5.25 13.44
CA GLU A 43 -57.17 5.90 14.65
C GLU A 43 -57.46 4.95 15.86
N ASP A 44 -57.26 5.28 17.13
CA ASP A 44 -57.12 6.55 17.84
C ASP A 44 -56.47 6.32 19.23
N ASP A 45 -56.01 7.44 19.81
CA ASP A 45 -55.58 7.79 21.17
C ASP A 45 -55.74 6.78 22.36
N ARG A 46 -54.63 6.51 23.11
CA ARG A 46 -54.50 6.59 24.60
C ARG A 46 -53.22 5.95 25.17
N ARG A 47 -52.38 6.84 25.74
CA ARG A 47 -51.47 6.77 26.92
C ARG A 47 -50.88 5.44 27.43
N GLU A 48 -49.54 5.49 27.54
CA GLU A 48 -48.67 5.03 28.64
C GLU A 48 -48.81 3.58 29.14
N ASP A 49 -47.80 2.75 28.85
CA ASP A 49 -46.62 2.55 29.71
C ASP A 49 -46.10 1.12 29.52
N SER A 50 -44.93 0.93 28.92
CA SER A 50 -44.15 -0.33 28.97
C SER A 50 -42.80 -0.16 28.26
N LEU A 51 -41.77 0.09 29.06
CA LEU A 51 -40.36 0.01 28.72
C LEU A 51 -40.01 -1.39 28.17
N ALA A 52 -39.87 -1.51 26.85
CA ALA A 52 -39.16 -2.63 26.24
C ALA A 52 -38.03 -2.06 25.39
N VAL A 53 -36.85 -2.01 26.02
CA VAL A 53 -35.57 -1.72 25.35
C VAL A 53 -35.35 -2.80 24.29
N GLN A 54 -35.74 -2.52 23.05
CA GLN A 54 -35.26 -3.26 21.90
C GLN A 54 -33.76 -2.98 21.79
N GLN A 55 -32.96 -3.90 22.32
CA GLN A 55 -31.58 -4.08 21.90
C GLN A 55 -31.61 -4.36 20.39
N VAL A 56 -31.45 -3.31 19.60
CA VAL A 56 -31.05 -3.41 18.21
C VAL A 56 -29.65 -4.01 18.24
N SER A 57 -29.58 -5.33 18.12
CA SER A 57 -28.34 -6.01 17.78
C SER A 57 -27.79 -5.33 16.53
N PRO A 58 -26.60 -4.71 16.56
CA PRO A 58 -26.05 -4.10 15.36
C PRO A 58 -25.84 -5.24 14.37
N GLN A 59 -26.67 -5.30 13.33
CA GLN A 59 -26.34 -6.05 12.12
C GLN A 59 -24.93 -5.57 11.74
N ARG A 60 -23.96 -6.47 11.83
CA ARG A 60 -22.56 -6.17 11.59
C ARG A 60 -22.43 -5.64 10.17
N ASP A 61 -22.22 -4.33 10.06
CA ASP A 61 -21.98 -3.65 8.79
C ASP A 61 -20.56 -4.03 8.31
N PHE A 62 -20.46 -5.06 7.47
CA PHE A 62 -19.20 -5.51 6.88
C PHE A 62 -18.75 -4.65 5.68
N THR A 63 -19.50 -3.59 5.36
CA THR A 63 -19.27 -2.76 4.17
C THR A 63 -18.06 -1.81 4.29
N ASP A 64 -17.54 -1.61 5.50
CA ASP A 64 -16.45 -0.68 5.82
C ASP A 64 -15.18 -1.37 6.33
N LYS A 65 -15.04 -2.68 6.16
CA LYS A 65 -13.86 -3.45 6.62
C LYS A 65 -13.35 -4.40 5.55
N ILE A 66 -12.04 -4.67 5.57
CA ILE A 66 -11.42 -5.71 4.75
C ILE A 66 -10.57 -6.65 5.61
N LYS A 67 -10.37 -7.89 5.13
CA LYS A 67 -9.53 -8.88 5.81
C LYS A 67 -8.24 -9.12 5.03
N LEU A 68 -7.10 -8.96 5.68
CA LEU A 68 -5.77 -9.11 5.07
C LEU A 68 -4.84 -9.80 6.06
N GLY A 69 -4.20 -10.91 5.64
CA GLY A 69 -3.19 -11.60 6.47
C GLY A 69 -3.69 -12.08 7.83
N GLY A 70 -5.00 -12.33 7.97
CA GLY A 70 -5.64 -12.70 9.24
C GLY A 70 -6.14 -11.53 10.09
N GLU A 71 -5.79 -10.29 9.73
CA GLU A 71 -6.19 -9.07 10.43
C GLU A 71 -7.34 -8.36 9.69
N ILE A 72 -8.07 -7.50 10.41
CA ILE A 72 -9.19 -6.71 9.87
C ILE A 72 -8.79 -5.23 9.87
N PHE A 73 -8.98 -4.58 8.72
CA PHE A 73 -8.64 -3.17 8.51
C PHE A 73 -9.87 -2.37 8.12
N ASP A 74 -9.90 -1.11 8.57
CA ASP A 74 -11.00 -0.19 8.32
C ASP A 74 -10.86 0.52 6.97
N LEU A 75 -12.01 0.80 6.35
CA LEU A 75 -12.14 1.63 5.17
C LEU A 75 -12.58 3.03 5.58
N GLU A 76 -11.76 4.03 5.27
CA GLU A 76 -12.10 5.43 5.47
C GLU A 76 -12.47 6.12 4.16
N LYS A 77 -13.49 6.97 4.20
CA LYS A 77 -13.85 7.82 3.05
C LYS A 77 -12.85 8.96 2.94
N THR A 78 -12.22 9.10 1.78
CA THR A 78 -11.52 10.33 1.40
C THR A 78 -12.51 11.34 0.81
N GLY A 79 -12.15 12.63 0.82
CA GLY A 79 -13.02 13.76 0.45
C GLY A 79 -13.69 13.73 -0.94
N GLY A 80 -13.49 12.68 -1.74
CA GLY A 80 -14.10 12.46 -3.05
C GLY A 80 -14.82 11.10 -3.20
N LYS A 81 -15.53 10.63 -2.17
CA LYS A 81 -16.29 9.34 -2.12
C LYS A 81 -15.47 8.06 -2.23
N LYS A 82 -14.18 8.12 -2.58
CA LYS A 82 -13.29 6.96 -2.64
C LYS A 82 -12.96 6.47 -1.22
N LYS A 83 -13.10 5.17 -0.98
CA LYS A 83 -12.65 4.54 0.26
C LYS A 83 -11.15 4.22 0.16
N LYS A 84 -10.41 4.45 1.24
CA LYS A 84 -9.03 4.01 1.43
C LYS A 84 -8.95 3.04 2.60
N VAL A 85 -8.09 2.06 2.52
CA VAL A 85 -7.77 1.17 3.64
C VAL A 85 -6.79 1.86 4.55
N VAL A 86 -7.07 1.82 5.85
CA VAL A 86 -6.12 2.28 6.87
C VAL A 86 -5.41 1.08 7.47
N LEU A 87 -4.13 0.94 7.14
CA LEU A 87 -3.26 -0.10 7.68
C LEU A 87 -2.55 0.44 8.92
N ALA A 88 -3.14 0.23 10.10
CA ALA A 88 -2.44 0.53 11.36
C ALA A 88 -1.15 -0.30 11.43
N TRP A 89 -0.01 0.34 11.72
CA TRP A 89 1.32 -0.27 11.62
C TRP A 89 1.45 -1.55 12.44
N ASP A 90 0.98 -1.56 13.69
CA ASP A 90 1.05 -2.73 14.57
C ASP A 90 0.30 -3.94 13.99
N SER A 91 -0.92 -3.71 13.49
CA SER A 91 -1.73 -4.76 12.86
C SER A 91 -1.17 -5.17 11.50
N PHE A 92 -0.65 -4.22 10.73
CA PHE A 92 -0.03 -4.51 9.44
C PHE A 92 1.25 -5.34 9.62
N LYS A 93 2.07 -5.05 10.63
CA LYS A 93 3.27 -5.81 11.00
C LYS A 93 2.93 -7.28 11.26
N ARG A 94 1.84 -7.55 11.98
CA ARG A 94 1.34 -8.93 12.19
C ARG A 94 0.77 -9.56 10.92
N ALA A 95 -0.04 -8.81 10.16
CA ALA A 95 -0.63 -9.30 8.92
C ALA A 95 0.42 -9.69 7.87
N ARG A 96 1.55 -8.95 7.80
CA ARG A 96 2.61 -9.16 6.81
C ARG A 96 3.18 -10.57 6.79
N ALA A 97 3.24 -11.26 7.93
CA ALA A 97 3.73 -12.64 8.00
C ALA A 97 2.87 -13.63 7.18
N ASN A 98 1.58 -13.34 7.03
CA ASN A 98 0.60 -14.20 6.37
C ASN A 98 0.11 -13.65 5.02
N LEU A 99 0.72 -12.56 4.53
CA LEU A 99 0.37 -11.97 3.24
C LEU A 99 1.22 -12.58 2.14
N GLU A 100 0.62 -13.08 1.06
CA GLU A 100 1.37 -13.37 -0.16
C GLU A 100 1.58 -12.07 -0.96
N ARG A 101 2.56 -12.06 -1.87
CA ARG A 101 2.83 -10.91 -2.76
C ARG A 101 1.58 -10.50 -3.55
N ASP A 102 0.75 -11.48 -3.93
CA ASP A 102 -0.44 -11.29 -4.77
C ASP A 102 -1.73 -11.11 -3.97
N ALA A 103 -1.67 -11.04 -2.64
CA ALA A 103 -2.84 -10.86 -1.78
C ALA A 103 -3.59 -9.54 -2.06
N GLY A 104 -2.94 -8.57 -2.70
CA GLY A 104 -3.52 -7.29 -3.13
C GLY A 104 -4.44 -7.39 -4.35
N LEU A 105 -4.30 -8.44 -5.18
CA LEU A 105 -5.07 -8.60 -6.43
C LEU A 105 -6.58 -8.71 -6.17
N GLY A 106 -6.97 -9.30 -5.03
CA GLY A 106 -8.36 -9.40 -4.59
C GLY A 106 -9.04 -8.04 -4.31
N TYR A 107 -8.25 -6.98 -4.18
CA TYR A 107 -8.69 -5.62 -3.84
C TYR A 107 -8.32 -4.61 -4.93
N LYS A 108 -8.39 -5.03 -6.19
CA LYS A 108 -7.90 -4.27 -7.36
C LYS A 108 -8.33 -2.80 -7.35
N GLY A 109 -7.33 -1.91 -7.41
CA GLY A 109 -7.53 -0.45 -7.46
C GLY A 109 -7.90 0.21 -6.13
N MET A 110 -7.99 -0.56 -5.04
CA MET A 110 -8.20 -0.02 -3.70
C MET A 110 -6.98 0.77 -3.27
N LEU A 111 -7.23 1.98 -2.77
CA LEU A 111 -6.19 2.82 -2.21
C LEU A 111 -6.00 2.47 -0.73
N ALA A 112 -4.79 2.68 -0.23
CA ALA A 112 -4.45 2.41 1.15
C ALA A 112 -3.49 3.47 1.68
N GLU A 113 -3.27 3.43 2.99
CA GLU A 113 -2.20 4.14 3.66
C GLU A 113 -1.78 3.37 4.90
N ILE A 114 -0.50 3.46 5.27
CA ILE A 114 -0.01 2.93 6.53
C ILE A 114 -0.02 4.06 7.57
N ARG A 115 -0.57 3.80 8.75
CA ARG A 115 -0.56 4.75 9.88
C ARG A 115 0.24 4.23 11.05
N HIS A 116 1.12 5.09 11.56
CA HIS A 116 1.84 4.86 12.80
C HIS A 116 1.69 6.09 13.70
N GLY A 117 0.80 6.01 14.70
CA GLY A 117 0.41 7.17 15.50
C GLY A 117 -0.13 8.31 14.63
N THR A 118 0.52 9.48 14.68
CA THR A 118 0.14 10.64 13.85
C THR A 118 0.77 10.63 12.46
N LEU A 119 1.66 9.69 12.17
CA LEU A 119 2.41 9.61 10.92
C LEU A 119 1.69 8.74 9.89
N SER A 120 1.78 9.13 8.63
CA SER A 120 1.20 8.38 7.50
C SER A 120 2.25 8.12 6.43
N LEU A 121 2.31 6.88 5.93
CA LEU A 121 3.21 6.45 4.84
C LEU A 121 2.37 5.93 3.66
N MET A 122 2.84 6.15 2.44
CA MET A 122 2.20 5.67 1.21
C MET A 122 0.73 6.07 1.10
N ALA A 123 0.39 7.29 1.54
CA ALA A 123 -0.99 7.75 1.59
C ALA A 123 -1.58 7.93 0.20
N GLY A 124 -2.57 7.10 -0.14
CA GLY A 124 -3.23 7.11 -1.45
C GLY A 124 -2.53 6.23 -2.50
N GLU A 125 -1.56 5.42 -2.10
CA GLU A 125 -0.99 4.37 -2.94
C GLU A 125 -1.97 3.20 -3.09
N LYS A 126 -1.80 2.39 -4.13
CA LYS A 126 -2.59 1.16 -4.28
C LYS A 126 -2.22 0.17 -3.17
N LEU A 127 -3.23 -0.50 -2.62
CA LEU A 127 -3.02 -1.55 -1.60
C LEU A 127 -2.07 -2.64 -2.10
N ASP A 128 -2.18 -3.03 -3.37
CA ASP A 128 -1.29 -3.99 -4.02
C ASP A 128 0.19 -3.55 -3.97
N THR A 129 0.46 -2.27 -4.25
CA THR A 129 1.81 -1.69 -4.12
C THR A 129 2.32 -1.82 -2.68
N ILE A 130 1.49 -1.48 -1.69
CA ILE A 130 1.87 -1.57 -0.27
C ILE A 130 2.17 -3.03 0.14
N ILE A 131 1.37 -4.00 -0.33
CA ILE A 131 1.58 -5.43 -0.04
C ILE A 131 2.86 -5.95 -0.72
N ARG A 132 3.14 -5.51 -1.95
CA ARG A 132 4.37 -5.88 -2.67
C ARG A 132 5.63 -5.40 -1.96
N VAL A 133 5.59 -4.21 -1.35
CA VAL A 133 6.77 -3.56 -0.74
C VAL A 133 6.82 -3.63 0.77
N LYS A 134 5.75 -4.08 1.44
CA LYS A 134 5.94 -5.32 2.16
C LYS A 134 7.14 -5.33 3.08
N ASP A 135 8.03 -6.25 2.74
CA ASP A 135 9.23 -6.65 3.45
C ASP A 135 10.35 -5.60 3.44
N TRP A 136 10.16 -4.50 2.71
CA TRP A 136 11.10 -3.40 2.65
C TRP A 136 10.82 -2.35 3.74
N LEU A 137 9.63 -2.37 4.33
CA LEU A 137 9.19 -1.34 5.27
C LEU A 137 9.55 -1.71 6.71
N ASP A 138 10.15 -0.77 7.44
CA ASP A 138 10.34 -0.83 8.89
C ASP A 138 10.25 0.58 9.50
N ILE A 139 9.04 1.06 9.77
CA ILE A 139 8.81 2.47 10.19
C ILE A 139 9.53 2.81 11.49
N GLU A 140 9.49 1.91 12.48
CA GLU A 140 10.06 2.15 13.81
C GLU A 140 11.58 2.32 13.73
N ARG A 141 12.25 1.38 13.05
CA ARG A 141 13.71 1.41 12.91
C ARG A 141 14.17 2.51 11.97
N ASP A 142 13.47 2.69 10.85
CA ASP A 142 13.96 3.53 9.75
C ASP A 142 13.81 5.04 10.07
N VAL A 143 12.77 5.43 10.82
CA VAL A 143 12.57 6.84 11.19
C VAL A 143 13.67 7.35 12.14
N GLU A 144 14.18 6.48 13.01
CA GLU A 144 15.26 6.81 13.95
C GLU A 144 16.65 6.73 13.30
N LYS A 145 16.80 5.89 12.28
CA LYS A 145 18.09 5.65 11.62
C LYS A 145 18.58 6.91 10.88
N PRO A 146 19.77 7.46 11.23
CA PRO A 146 20.33 8.60 10.51
C PRO A 146 20.68 8.20 9.08
N TRP A 147 20.58 9.16 8.17
CA TRP A 147 20.92 9.01 6.75
C TRP A 147 21.56 10.32 6.25
N PRO A 148 22.33 10.30 5.15
CA PRO A 148 23.14 11.45 4.70
C PRO A 148 22.28 12.57 4.09
N LYS A 149 21.59 13.31 4.97
CA LYS A 149 20.78 14.48 4.64
C LYS A 149 21.68 15.59 4.07
N SER A 150 21.25 16.21 2.97
CA SER A 150 21.89 17.41 2.41
C SER A 150 23.37 17.22 2.04
N ARG A 151 23.80 15.98 1.77
CA ARG A 151 25.14 15.66 1.29
C ARG A 151 25.10 15.43 -0.21
N ASN A 152 26.02 16.08 -0.91
CA ASN A 152 26.31 15.81 -2.31
C ASN A 152 27.53 14.88 -2.39
N PHE A 153 27.48 13.95 -3.33
CA PHE A 153 28.55 13.02 -3.67
C PHE A 153 28.98 13.35 -5.09
N GLU A 154 30.13 14.00 -5.22
CA GLU A 154 30.68 14.42 -6.50
C GLU A 154 31.63 13.32 -7.00
N LEU A 155 31.25 12.65 -8.09
CA LEU A 155 32.05 11.60 -8.74
C LEU A 155 32.83 12.13 -9.95
N ARG A 156 32.97 13.45 -10.06
CA ARG A 156 33.85 14.11 -11.02
C ARG A 156 34.63 15.21 -10.34
N PRO A 157 35.87 15.47 -10.78
CA PRO A 157 36.62 16.61 -10.30
C PRO A 157 35.92 17.91 -10.75
N THR A 158 35.73 18.82 -9.82
CA THR A 158 35.41 20.22 -10.12
C THR A 158 36.65 20.91 -10.71
N GLU A 159 36.45 21.94 -11.54
CA GLU A 159 37.52 22.71 -12.20
C GLU A 159 38.61 23.14 -11.19
N ASP A 160 38.22 23.47 -9.96
CA ASP A 160 39.07 23.97 -8.88
C ASP A 160 39.82 22.88 -8.08
N ALA A 161 39.46 21.60 -8.24
CA ALA A 161 39.94 20.50 -7.38
C ALA A 161 40.57 19.31 -8.13
N LYS A 162 40.87 19.48 -9.44
CA LYS A 162 41.40 18.42 -10.32
C LYS A 162 42.65 17.70 -9.77
N GLU A 163 43.50 18.38 -9.01
CA GLU A 163 44.75 17.81 -8.50
C GLU A 163 44.60 16.95 -7.23
N SER A 164 43.49 17.05 -6.48
CA SER A 164 43.29 16.26 -5.23
C SER A 164 42.08 15.33 -5.27
N PHE A 165 41.41 15.23 -6.41
CA PHE A 165 40.18 14.44 -6.53
C PHE A 165 40.44 12.93 -6.50
N ASP A 166 40.07 12.31 -5.39
CA ASP A 166 40.08 10.85 -5.24
C ASP A 166 38.68 10.27 -5.54
N LEU A 167 38.51 9.81 -6.78
CA LEU A 167 37.28 9.18 -7.25
C LEU A 167 36.94 7.92 -6.44
N ALA A 168 37.94 7.11 -6.07
CA ALA A 168 37.70 5.86 -5.36
C ALA A 168 37.12 6.14 -3.96
N ARG A 169 37.65 7.16 -3.28
CA ARG A 169 37.12 7.63 -1.99
C ARG A 169 35.72 8.23 -2.13
N ALA A 170 35.50 9.09 -3.12
CA ALA A 170 34.20 9.73 -3.35
C ALA A 170 33.10 8.70 -3.63
N LEU A 171 33.42 7.71 -4.47
CA LEU A 171 32.55 6.59 -4.76
C LEU A 171 32.32 5.70 -3.54
N GLY A 172 33.37 5.35 -2.79
CA GLY A 172 33.26 4.55 -1.58
C GLY A 172 32.26 5.15 -0.59
N ALA A 173 32.33 6.46 -0.36
CA ALA A 173 31.39 7.16 0.49
C ALA A 173 29.92 7.12 -0.01
N LEU A 174 29.71 7.16 -1.34
CA LEU A 174 28.39 7.00 -1.92
C LEU A 174 27.87 5.58 -1.75
N VAL A 175 28.71 4.58 -2.02
CA VAL A 175 28.38 3.15 -1.91
C VAL A 175 28.00 2.78 -0.47
N GLU A 176 28.75 3.28 0.51
CA GLU A 176 28.43 3.11 1.95
C GLU A 176 27.05 3.70 2.31
N SER A 177 26.58 4.68 1.53
CA SER A 177 25.30 5.36 1.74
C SER A 177 24.12 4.69 1.02
N LEU A 178 24.37 3.80 0.05
CA LEU A 178 23.33 3.11 -0.73
C LEU A 178 22.34 2.26 0.11
N PRO A 179 22.73 1.64 1.25
CA PRO A 179 21.77 0.93 2.11
C PRO A 179 20.63 1.80 2.65
N HIS A 180 20.72 3.13 2.55
CA HIS A 180 19.64 4.05 2.91
C HIS A 180 18.57 4.20 1.81
N VAL A 181 18.80 3.72 0.59
CA VAL A 181 17.82 3.83 -0.49
C VAL A 181 16.53 3.08 -0.13
N LEU A 182 15.40 3.77 -0.28
CA LEU A 182 14.06 3.37 0.14
C LEU A 182 13.87 3.15 1.65
N GLN A 183 14.80 3.61 2.50
CA GLN A 183 14.55 3.72 3.94
C GLN A 183 13.38 4.69 4.19
N VAL A 184 12.48 4.34 5.12
CA VAL A 184 11.40 5.25 5.53
C VAL A 184 11.98 6.43 6.32
N ALA A 185 11.66 7.65 5.92
CA ALA A 185 12.16 8.86 6.59
C ALA A 185 11.07 9.92 6.74
N ALA A 186 11.15 10.67 7.84
CA ALA A 186 10.37 11.88 8.02
C ALA A 186 10.87 12.99 7.08
N PRO A 187 9.98 13.69 6.37
CA PRO A 187 10.35 14.88 5.61
C PRO A 187 10.79 16.00 6.56
N LYS A 188 11.44 17.03 6.01
CA LYS A 188 11.83 18.22 6.76
C LYS A 188 10.58 18.95 7.30
N GLY A 189 10.58 19.32 8.58
CA GLY A 189 9.56 20.19 9.19
C GLY A 189 8.51 19.44 10.02
N LYS A 190 7.30 20.01 10.12
CA LYS A 190 6.17 19.48 10.92
C LYS A 190 5.24 18.55 10.12
N ASP A 191 5.68 18.10 8.95
CA ASP A 191 4.84 17.27 8.08
C ASP A 191 4.74 15.85 8.64
N LYS A 192 3.51 15.34 8.66
CA LYS A 192 3.17 14.02 9.19
C LYS A 192 3.25 12.92 8.14
N ARG A 193 3.47 13.28 6.86
CA ARG A 193 3.61 12.31 5.76
C ARG A 193 5.05 11.83 5.64
N LEU A 194 5.29 10.59 6.04
CA LEU A 194 6.54 9.89 5.79
C LEU A 194 6.76 9.70 4.30
N GLY A 195 8.04 9.58 3.93
CA GLY A 195 8.46 9.24 2.59
C GLY A 195 9.63 8.27 2.61
N PHE A 196 10.28 8.15 1.47
CA PHE A 196 11.40 7.26 1.22
C PHE A 196 12.64 8.06 0.90
N VAL A 197 13.76 7.69 1.50
CA VAL A 197 15.08 8.19 1.10
C VAL A 197 15.32 7.74 -0.34
N THR A 198 15.51 8.71 -1.23
CA THR A 198 15.60 8.53 -2.68
C THR A 198 16.96 9.04 -3.13
N LEU A 199 17.65 8.23 -3.93
CA LEU A 199 18.88 8.64 -4.59
C LEU A 199 18.51 9.44 -5.86
N TYR A 200 19.15 10.59 -6.02
CA TYR A 200 19.04 11.43 -7.20
C TYR A 200 20.41 11.65 -7.81
N THR A 201 20.43 11.97 -9.10
CA THR A 201 21.60 12.45 -9.82
C THR A 201 21.24 13.59 -10.75
N ASP A 202 22.23 14.43 -11.07
CA ASP A 202 22.13 15.43 -12.13
C ASP A 202 22.52 14.88 -13.52
N GLY A 203 22.93 13.59 -13.60
CA GLY A 203 23.49 13.00 -14.81
C GLY A 203 24.90 13.51 -15.17
N ALA A 204 25.38 14.52 -14.45
CA ALA A 204 26.71 15.11 -14.58
C ALA A 204 27.68 14.59 -13.50
N GLY A 205 27.33 13.49 -12.83
CA GLY A 205 28.21 12.80 -11.87
C GLY A 205 28.08 13.30 -10.44
N VAL A 206 27.07 14.12 -10.13
CA VAL A 206 26.72 14.48 -8.76
C VAL A 206 25.52 13.64 -8.32
N PHE A 207 25.60 13.11 -7.12
CA PHE A 207 24.56 12.30 -6.49
C PHE A 207 24.17 12.90 -5.14
N TRP A 208 22.89 12.81 -4.77
CA TRP A 208 22.43 13.26 -3.46
C TRP A 208 21.19 12.49 -3.01
N PHE A 209 20.92 12.53 -1.71
CA PHE A 209 19.73 11.91 -1.13
C PHE A 209 18.68 12.96 -0.76
N LYS A 210 17.43 12.63 -1.07
CA LYS A 210 16.25 13.45 -0.69
C LYS A 210 15.08 12.55 -0.34
N VAL A 211 14.18 13.03 0.52
CA VAL A 211 12.94 12.32 0.83
C VAL A 211 11.92 12.56 -0.27
N SER A 212 11.44 11.48 -0.89
CA SER A 212 10.28 11.50 -1.78
C SER A 212 9.08 10.89 -1.07
N LYS A 213 7.91 11.54 -1.14
CA LYS A 213 6.68 11.06 -0.51
C LYS A 213 5.97 9.98 -1.32
N GLY A 214 6.20 9.96 -2.64
CA GLY A 214 5.62 8.97 -3.54
C GLY A 214 6.56 7.77 -3.68
N PHE A 215 6.03 6.57 -3.49
CA PHE A 215 6.85 5.35 -3.56
C PHE A 215 7.42 5.14 -4.98
N HIS A 216 6.57 5.24 -6.00
CA HIS A 216 6.99 5.05 -7.39
C HIS A 216 8.03 6.08 -7.84
N THR A 217 7.90 7.34 -7.42
CA THR A 217 8.93 8.36 -7.66
C THR A 217 10.23 7.98 -6.97
N ALA A 218 10.20 7.56 -5.70
CA ALA A 218 11.39 7.15 -4.99
C ALA A 218 12.11 5.96 -5.67
N LEU A 219 11.33 4.98 -6.12
CA LEU A 219 11.83 3.79 -6.81
C LEU A 219 12.48 4.14 -8.15
N ASN A 220 11.76 4.86 -9.02
CA ASN A 220 12.22 5.16 -10.37
C ASN A 220 13.44 6.07 -10.39
N GLU A 221 13.45 7.12 -9.56
CA GLU A 221 14.60 8.05 -9.46
C GLU A 221 15.84 7.34 -8.91
N SER A 222 15.66 6.48 -7.90
CA SER A 222 16.77 5.69 -7.36
C SER A 222 17.29 4.68 -8.37
N MET A 223 16.42 4.05 -9.15
CA MET A 223 16.80 3.10 -10.20
C MET A 223 17.61 3.80 -11.31
N ALA A 224 17.09 4.91 -11.86
CA ALA A 224 17.78 5.69 -12.88
C ALA A 224 19.13 6.23 -12.38
N SER A 225 19.20 6.64 -11.11
CA SER A 225 20.46 7.07 -10.50
C SER A 225 21.45 5.92 -10.33
N LEU A 226 20.99 4.70 -10.02
CA LEU A 226 21.87 3.53 -9.93
C LEU A 226 22.40 3.09 -11.30
N GLU A 227 21.60 3.22 -12.36
CA GLU A 227 22.05 2.97 -13.74
C GLU A 227 23.15 3.95 -14.13
N ALA A 228 22.95 5.26 -13.89
CA ALA A 228 23.98 6.27 -14.11
C ALA A 228 25.24 6.02 -13.27
N LEU A 229 25.08 5.54 -12.03
CA LEU A 229 26.21 5.15 -11.19
C LEU A 229 26.95 3.92 -11.75
N ALA A 230 26.23 2.94 -12.28
CA ALA A 230 26.81 1.73 -12.88
C ALA A 230 27.64 2.06 -14.14
N ASP A 231 27.16 2.99 -14.98
CA ASP A 231 27.89 3.45 -16.16
C ASP A 231 29.18 4.19 -15.80
N LEU A 232 29.11 5.10 -14.82
CA LEU A 232 30.31 5.77 -14.27
C LEU A 232 31.27 4.76 -13.62
N ALA A 233 30.72 3.67 -13.10
CA ALA A 233 31.44 2.63 -12.43
C ALA A 233 32.17 1.66 -13.38
N SER A 234 31.64 1.40 -14.57
CA SER A 234 32.30 0.54 -15.56
C SER A 234 33.65 1.08 -16.03
N ASP A 235 33.80 2.42 -16.08
CA ASP A 235 35.03 3.08 -16.51
C ASP A 235 36.10 3.17 -15.42
N SER A 236 35.75 2.78 -14.19
CA SER A 236 36.55 3.04 -12.99
C SER A 236 37.14 1.76 -12.38
N LYS A 237 38.32 1.84 -11.74
CA LYS A 237 38.93 0.76 -10.93
C LYS A 237 38.23 0.59 -9.59
N ILE A 238 36.96 0.21 -9.62
CA ILE A 238 36.12 0.06 -8.43
C ILE A 238 36.41 -1.27 -7.74
N SER A 239 36.38 -1.26 -6.41
CA SER A 239 36.49 -2.49 -5.62
C SER A 239 35.37 -3.46 -5.95
N GLN A 240 35.66 -4.76 -5.90
CA GLN A 240 34.66 -5.79 -6.16
C GLN A 240 33.46 -5.70 -5.19
N GLU A 241 33.72 -5.32 -3.94
CA GLU A 241 32.70 -5.11 -2.91
C GLU A 241 31.71 -4.00 -3.28
N ALA A 242 32.20 -2.88 -3.82
CA ALA A 242 31.33 -1.78 -4.23
C ALA A 242 30.42 -2.16 -5.41
N LYS A 243 30.95 -2.92 -6.38
CA LYS A 243 30.15 -3.46 -7.48
C LYS A 243 29.05 -4.41 -6.98
N GLU A 244 29.37 -5.26 -6.01
CA GLU A 244 28.39 -6.17 -5.41
C GLU A 244 27.29 -5.40 -4.67
N ASN A 245 27.64 -4.38 -3.88
CA ASN A 245 26.66 -3.56 -3.17
C ASN A 245 25.70 -2.83 -4.11
N ILE A 246 26.21 -2.28 -5.22
CA ILE A 246 25.38 -1.68 -6.27
C ILE A 246 24.46 -2.75 -6.89
N GLY A 247 25.01 -3.92 -7.23
CA GLY A 247 24.26 -5.03 -7.82
C GLY A 247 23.15 -5.57 -6.92
N ILE A 248 23.40 -5.71 -5.61
CA ILE A 248 22.40 -6.11 -4.62
C ILE A 248 21.25 -5.13 -4.60
N LEU A 249 21.55 -3.83 -4.54
CA LEU A 249 20.50 -2.81 -4.52
C LEU A 249 19.72 -2.76 -5.84
N TYR A 250 20.41 -2.83 -6.98
CA TYR A 250 19.76 -2.88 -8.29
C TYR A 250 18.78 -4.06 -8.40
N ARG A 251 19.21 -5.28 -8.03
CA ARG A 251 18.35 -6.47 -8.01
C ARG A 251 17.17 -6.32 -7.06
N LYS A 252 17.37 -5.70 -5.89
CA LYS A 252 16.28 -5.40 -4.95
C LYS A 252 15.25 -4.48 -5.61
N LEU A 253 15.67 -3.38 -6.25
CA LEU A 253 14.76 -2.45 -6.90
C LEU A 253 14.07 -3.06 -8.13
N SER A 254 14.80 -3.83 -8.95
CA SER A 254 14.25 -4.49 -10.15
C SER A 254 13.18 -5.53 -9.80
N SER A 255 13.33 -6.24 -8.67
CA SER A 255 12.38 -7.27 -8.19
C SER A 255 10.96 -6.74 -7.88
N PHE A 256 10.76 -5.42 -7.92
CA PHE A 256 9.43 -4.81 -7.85
C PHE A 256 8.67 -4.91 -9.18
N PHE A 257 9.39 -4.82 -10.30
CA PHE A 257 8.83 -4.84 -11.66
C PHE A 257 8.63 -6.25 -12.21
N GLU A 258 9.27 -7.24 -11.58
CA GLU A 258 9.05 -8.67 -11.77
C GLU A 258 7.80 -9.16 -11.02
#